data_AF-A0A1L3GMR4-F1
#
_entry.id   AF-A0A1L3GMR4-F1
#
_cell.length_a   1.000
_cell.length_b   1.000
_cell.length_c   1.000
_cell.angle_alpha   90.00
_cell.angle_beta   90.00
_cell.angle_gamma   90.00
#
_symmetry.space_group_name_H-M   'P 1'
#
loop_
_entity.id
_entity.type
_entity.pdbx_description
1 polymer ?
#
loop_
_entity_poly.entity_id
_entity_poly.type
_entity_poly.pdbx_seq_one_letter_code
_entity_poly.pdbx_strand_id
1 'polypeptide(L)'
;MGTINIRKFGLAWGATFALLYLGCAFVMLTAGEENTILFFNSLLHGLDVRPIIRMDIPLWEVLVGIVEIFIIGWLTGATIAGIYNFGAAPPKTLNRDKEVQ
;
A
#
# COMPACT_ATOMS: atom_id res chain seq x y z
N MET A 1 1.33 -13.23 21.94
CA MET A 1 1.62 -12.35 20.80
C MET A 1 0.73 -11.11 20.92
N GLY A 2 1.24 -9.93 20.58
CA GLY A 2 0.42 -8.71 20.56
C GLY A 2 -0.64 -8.78 19.45
N THR A 3 -1.60 -7.85 19.45
CA THR A 3 -2.57 -7.69 18.35
C THR A 3 -2.20 -6.47 17.50
N ILE A 4 -2.46 -6.53 16.21
CA ILE A 4 -2.27 -5.41 15.27
C ILE A 4 -3.59 -4.65 15.14
N ASN A 5 -3.58 -3.33 15.27
CA ASN A 5 -4.77 -2.53 14.99
C ASN A 5 -5.06 -2.52 13.48
N ILE A 6 -6.11 -3.24 13.08
CA ILE A 6 -6.49 -3.46 11.66
C ILE A 6 -6.64 -2.13 10.90
N ARG A 7 -7.33 -1.15 11.47
CA ARG A 7 -7.59 0.13 10.79
C ARG A 7 -6.30 0.93 10.60
N LYS A 8 -5.48 1.04 11.64
CA LYS A 8 -4.21 1.79 11.57
C LYS A 8 -3.22 1.12 10.62
N PHE A 9 -3.12 -0.21 10.68
CA PHE A 9 -2.21 -0.96 9.82
C PHE A 9 -2.65 -0.92 8.36
N GLY A 10 -3.94 -1.13 8.08
CA GLY A 10 -4.49 -0.92 6.75
C GLY A 10 -4.17 0.48 6.23
N LEU A 11 -4.42 1.54 7.01
CA LEU A 11 -4.19 2.92 6.57
C LEU A 11 -2.70 3.17 6.24
N ALA A 12 -1.80 2.65 7.06
CA ALA A 12 -0.37 2.74 6.80
C ALA A 12 0.02 2.03 5.49
N TRP A 13 -0.54 0.85 5.24
CA TRP A 13 -0.30 0.09 4.01
C TRP A 13 -0.84 0.85 2.78
N GLY A 14 -2.10 1.28 2.80
CA GLY A 14 -2.69 2.08 1.72
C GLY A 14 -1.89 3.35 1.42
N ALA A 15 -1.49 4.10 2.45
CA ALA A 15 -0.67 5.30 2.29
C ALA A 15 0.72 5.00 1.71
N THR A 16 1.35 3.90 2.11
CA THR A 16 2.66 3.48 1.58
C THR A 16 2.56 3.16 0.09
N PHE A 17 1.52 2.45 -0.33
CA PHE A 17 1.26 2.13 -1.73
C PHE A 17 0.95 3.37 -2.57
N ALA A 18 0.17 4.32 -2.03
CA ALA A 18 -0.07 5.60 -2.69
C ALA A 18 1.22 6.43 -2.88
N LEU A 19 2.10 6.45 -1.87
CA LEU A 19 3.40 7.09 -1.97
C LEU A 19 4.30 6.42 -3.00
N LEU A 20 4.30 5.09 -3.06
CA LEU A 20 5.05 4.34 -4.07
C LEU A 20 4.55 4.67 -5.48
N TYR A 21 3.23 4.74 -5.69
CA TYR A 21 2.63 5.14 -6.96
C TYR A 21 3.06 6.56 -7.37
N LEU A 22 3.05 7.51 -6.43
CA LEU A 22 3.55 8.88 -6.67
C LEU A 22 5.04 8.89 -7.01
N GLY A 23 5.85 8.07 -6.33
CA GLY A 23 7.26 7.89 -6.66
C GLY A 23 7.47 7.38 -8.09
N CYS A 24 6.68 6.40 -8.52
CA CYS A 24 6.69 5.90 -9.89
C CYS A 24 6.35 7.01 -10.89
N ALA A 25 5.26 7.75 -10.67
CA ALA A 25 4.87 8.88 -11.53
C ALA A 25 5.96 9.96 -11.58
N PHE A 26 6.61 10.26 -10.46
CA PHE A 26 7.72 11.21 -10.40
C PHE A 26 8.94 10.76 -11.23
N VAL A 27 9.31 9.48 -11.17
CA VAL A 27 10.38 8.93 -12.02
C VAL A 27 10.01 9.06 -13.50
N MET A 28 8.77 8.71 -13.87
CA MET A 28 8.30 8.85 -15.26
C MET A 28 8.40 10.29 -15.76
N LEU A 29 7.99 11.26 -14.93
CA LEU A 29 8.01 12.68 -15.29
C LEU A 29 9.43 13.26 -15.43
N THR A 30 10.39 12.75 -14.68
CA THR A 30 11.74 13.34 -14.59
C THR A 30 12.79 12.61 -15.43
N ALA A 31 12.66 11.29 -15.59
CA ALA A 31 13.66 10.46 -16.24
C ALA A 31 13.44 10.33 -17.77
N GLY A 32 12.22 10.56 -18.26
CA GLY A 32 11.86 10.32 -19.65
C GLY A 32 11.64 8.84 -19.97
N GLU A 33 11.12 8.54 -21.16
CA GLU A 33 10.61 7.21 -21.53
C GLU A 33 11.66 6.09 -21.45
N GLU A 34 12.82 6.26 -22.10
CA GLU A 34 13.86 5.24 -22.19
C GLU A 34 14.44 4.86 -20.80
N ASN A 35 14.73 5.85 -19.97
CA ASN A 35 15.24 5.62 -18.61
C ASN A 35 14.18 5.00 -17.71
N THR A 36 12.91 5.36 -17.90
CA THR A 36 11.79 4.78 -17.18
C THR A 36 11.63 3.30 -17.52
N ILE A 37 11.73 2.95 -18.80
CA ILE A 37 11.73 1.56 -19.27
C ILE A 37 12.88 0.78 -18.64
N LEU A 38 14.10 1.32 -18.65
CA LEU A 38 15.26 0.65 -18.05
C LEU A 38 15.07 0.44 -16.54
N PHE A 39 14.54 1.45 -15.85
CA PHE A 39 14.28 1.39 -14.41
C PHE A 39 13.27 0.29 -14.05
N PHE A 40 12.10 0.28 -14.68
CA PHE A 40 11.10 -0.78 -14.44
C PHE A 40 11.55 -2.15 -14.97
N ASN A 41 12.29 -2.16 -16.08
CA ASN A 41 13.22 -3.20 -16.54
C ASN A 41 13.93 -3.92 -15.38
N SER A 42 14.67 -3.11 -14.65
CA SER A 42 15.49 -3.58 -13.54
C SER A 42 14.67 -3.99 -12.32
N LEU A 43 13.57 -3.29 -12.03
CA LEU A 43 12.73 -3.58 -10.86
C LEU A 43 11.89 -4.86 -11.03
N LEU A 44 11.32 -5.08 -12.21
CA LEU A 44 10.37 -6.18 -12.47
C LEU A 44 11.03 -7.46 -13.00
N HIS A 45 12.36 -7.48 -13.05
CA HIS A 45 13.24 -8.60 -13.45
C HIS A 45 12.58 -9.65 -14.38
N GLY A 46 12.82 -9.52 -15.68
CA GLY A 46 12.35 -10.49 -16.68
C GLY A 46 11.02 -10.13 -17.35
N LEU A 47 10.45 -8.97 -17.04
CA LEU A 47 9.32 -8.39 -17.77
C LEU A 47 9.79 -7.18 -18.57
N ASP A 48 9.41 -7.10 -19.85
CA ASP A 48 9.64 -5.92 -20.69
C ASP A 48 8.40 -5.02 -20.65
N VAL A 49 8.54 -3.81 -20.11
CA VAL A 49 7.43 -2.85 -19.94
C VAL A 49 7.21 -1.95 -21.14
N ARG A 50 8.09 -1.97 -22.16
CA ARG A 50 7.94 -1.19 -23.40
C ARG A 50 6.54 -1.23 -24.02
N PRO A 51 5.86 -2.39 -24.15
CA PRO A 51 4.55 -2.43 -24.82
C PRO A 51 3.40 -1.85 -23.98
N ILE A 52 3.60 -1.63 -22.68
CA ILE A 52 2.53 -1.20 -21.77
C ILE A 52 2.73 0.21 -21.22
N ILE A 53 3.96 0.74 -21.26
CA ILE A 53 4.26 2.04 -20.69
C ILE A 53 3.69 3.16 -21.57
N ARG A 54 3.00 4.10 -20.94
CA ARG A 54 2.43 5.28 -21.58
C ARG A 54 2.92 6.51 -20.84
N MET A 55 3.62 7.40 -21.55
CA MET A 55 4.16 8.63 -20.95
C MET A 55 3.11 9.76 -20.94
N ASP A 56 2.22 9.77 -21.94
CA ASP A 56 1.12 10.72 -22.02
C ASP A 56 -0.12 10.21 -21.28
N ILE A 57 -0.09 10.38 -19.95
CA ILE A 57 -1.21 10.07 -19.07
C ILE A 57 -1.80 11.39 -18.56
N PRO A 58 -3.11 11.63 -18.75
CA PRO A 58 -3.75 12.82 -18.20
C PRO A 58 -3.77 12.78 -16.67
N LEU A 59 -3.63 13.94 -16.03
CA LEU A 59 -3.53 14.05 -14.56
C LEU A 59 -4.71 13.42 -13.79
N TRP A 60 -5.90 13.36 -14.40
CA TRP A 60 -7.07 12.75 -13.76
C TRP A 60 -6.94 11.22 -13.64
N GLU A 61 -6.33 10.55 -14.64
CA GLU A 61 -6.06 9.10 -14.58
C GLU A 61 -5.06 8.79 -13.47
N VAL A 62 -4.05 9.64 -13.28
CA VAL A 62 -3.08 9.54 -12.17
C VAL A 62 -3.79 9.66 -10.83
N LEU A 63 -4.72 10.62 -10.69
CA LEU A 63 -5.49 10.81 -9.46
C LEU A 63 -6.37 9.61 -9.14
N VAL A 64 -7.05 9.05 -10.15
CA VAL A 64 -7.86 7.83 -9.99
C VAL A 64 -6.99 6.65 -9.61
N GLY A 65 -5.84 6.46 -10.27
CA GLY A 65 -4.87 5.41 -9.95
C GLY A 65 -4.37 5.47 -8.50
N ILE A 66 -4.12 6.67 -7.96
CA ILE A 66 -3.75 6.86 -6.54
C ILE A 66 -4.86 6.34 -5.62
N VAL A 67 -6.12 6.69 -5.90
CA VAL A 67 -7.26 6.26 -5.09
C VAL A 67 -7.42 4.74 -5.14
N GLU A 68 -7.31 4.14 -6.33
CA GLU A 68 -7.41 2.68 -6.50
C GLU A 68 -6.30 1.93 -5.76
N ILE A 69 -5.04 2.34 -5.96
CA ILE A 69 -3.88 1.73 -5.29
C ILE A 69 -3.97 1.92 -3.77
N PHE A 70 -4.43 3.07 -3.29
CA PHE A 70 -4.67 3.30 -1.87
C PHE A 70 -5.72 2.34 -1.31
N ILE A 71 -6.86 2.17 -1.99
CA ILE A 71 -7.94 1.27 -1.55
C ILE A 71 -7.44 -0.17 -1.52
N ILE A 72 -6.76 -0.63 -2.57
CA ILE A 72 -6.21 -1.98 -2.64
C ILE A 72 -5.19 -2.20 -1.51
N GLY A 73 -4.23 -1.30 -1.34
CA GLY A 73 -3.25 -1.37 -0.25
C GLY A 73 -3.92 -1.36 1.12
N TRP A 74 -4.92 -0.49 1.33
CA TRP A 74 -5.66 -0.43 2.58
C TRP A 74 -6.34 -1.76 2.92
N LEU A 75 -7.03 -2.36 1.95
CA LEU A 75 -7.71 -3.64 2.10
C LEU A 75 -6.73 -4.78 2.32
N THR A 76 -5.63 -4.86 1.56
CA THR A 76 -4.63 -5.90 1.75
C THR A 76 -3.95 -5.80 3.11
N GLY A 77 -3.61 -4.58 3.57
CA GLY A 77 -3.10 -4.36 4.91
C GLY A 77 -4.10 -4.80 5.99
N ALA A 78 -5.38 -4.42 5.85
CA ALA A 78 -6.43 -4.83 6.76
C ALA A 78 -6.58 -6.37 6.81
N THR A 79 -6.50 -7.05 5.66
CA THR A 79 -6.52 -8.51 5.57
C THR A 79 -5.32 -9.13 6.29
N ILE A 80 -4.11 -8.63 6.07
CA ILE A 80 -2.90 -9.12 6.76
C ILE A 80 -3.06 -8.99 8.28
N ALA A 81 -3.50 -7.83 8.76
CA ALA A 81 -3.73 -7.61 10.20
C ALA A 81 -4.85 -8.51 10.75
N GLY A 82 -5.91 -8.76 9.97
CA GLY A 82 -6.98 -9.69 10.32
C GLY A 82 -6.47 -11.13 10.47
N ILE A 83 -5.68 -11.61 9.51
CA ILE A 83 -5.06 -12.95 9.55
C ILE A 83 -4.07 -13.04 10.73
N TYR A 84 -3.25 -12.02 10.97
CA TYR A 84 -2.31 -12.00 12.09
C TYR A 84 -3.03 -12.09 13.45
N ASN A 85 -4.17 -11.41 13.57
CA ASN A 85 -4.99 -11.43 14.79
C ASN A 85 -5.86 -12.68 14.92
N PHE A 86 -5.93 -13.53 13.89
CA PHE A 86 -6.76 -14.73 13.92
C PHE A 86 -6.23 -15.71 14.98
N GLY A 87 -7.06 -16.04 15.97
CA GLY A 87 -6.65 -16.87 17.11
C GLY A 87 -5.87 -16.14 18.20
N ALA A 88 -5.63 -14.83 18.07
CA ALA A 88 -5.09 -14.03 19.16
C ALA A 88 -6.16 -13.86 20.24
N ALA A 89 -5.83 -14.19 21.50
CA ALA A 89 -6.72 -13.96 22.63
C ALA A 89 -7.10 -12.47 22.69
N PRO A 90 -8.38 -12.13 22.95
CA PRO A 90 -8.77 -10.73 23.09
C PRO A 90 -7.90 -10.09 24.18
N PRO A 91 -7.48 -8.81 24.02
CA PRO A 91 -6.76 -8.12 25.06
C PRO A 91 -7.57 -8.25 26.35
N LYS A 92 -6.94 -8.75 27.43
CA LYS A 92 -7.54 -8.71 28.77
C LYS A 92 -7.95 -7.26 29.00
N THR A 93 -9.24 -6.96 28.83
CA THR A 93 -9.83 -5.77 29.39
C THR A 93 -9.53 -5.87 30.87
N LEU A 94 -8.59 -5.04 31.32
CA LEU A 94 -8.14 -4.97 32.69
C LEU A 94 -9.42 -4.82 33.52
N ASN A 95 -9.77 -5.90 34.22
CA ASN A 95 -10.88 -5.94 35.16
C ASN A 95 -10.43 -5.09 36.36
N ARG A 96 -10.41 -3.77 36.17
CA ARG A 96 -9.92 -2.78 37.14
C ARG A 96 -11.07 -2.12 37.91
N ASP A 97 -12.26 -2.71 37.84
CA ASP A 97 -13.49 -2.16 38.42
C ASP A 97 -14.11 -3.11 39.47
N LYS A 98 -13.41 -4.18 39.90
CA LYS A 98 -13.92 -5.16 40.88
C LYS A 98 -13.07 -5.41 42.12
N GLU A 99 -12.02 -4.61 42.37
CA GLU A 99 -11.27 -4.65 43.65
C GLU A 99 -11.65 -3.54 44.63
N VAL A 100 -12.70 -2.77 44.34
CA VAL A 100 -13.26 -1.79 45.29
C VAL A 100 -14.78 -1.97 45.34
N GLN A 101 -15.23 -3.05 45.97
CA GLN A 101 -16.53 -3.16 46.63
C GLN A 101 -16.57 -4.38 47.54
#